data_AF-A0A9R0XHN1-F1
#
_entry.id   AF-A0A9R0XHN1-F1
#
_cell.length_a   1.000
_cell.length_b   1.000
_cell.length_c   1.000
_cell.angle_alpha   90.00
_cell.angle_beta   90.00
_cell.angle_gamma   90.00
#
_symmetry.space_group_name_H-M   'P 1'
#
loop_
_entity.id
_entity.type
_entity.pdbx_description
1 polymer ?
#
loop_
_entity_poly.entity_id
_entity_poly.type
_entity_poly.pdbx_seq_one_letter_code
_entity_poly.pdbx_strand_id
1 'polypeptide(L)'
;MAASRPPSTPMSKIERAPTLTPGGTSKSKEEKIFVTVRVRPLSKKELAMKDQVVWECADSQTILYKGPPQDRAAPTSYTFDKVFGQSCQTDLVYEDGAKDVAMSALTGINATIFAYGQTSSGKTFTMRGVTESAVSDLYKHIQNTPEREFTIKISAMEIYNEDVKDLLKPGSGSLRLLDDPEKGPIVDKLDEQVAKDKEHLRHLIGICEEQRQVGETALNDASSRSHQIIKLTVESKLREVSGCVKSFVASLNFVDLAGSERAAQTQAIGARLKEGSHINRSLLTLTKVIRKLSSEKRSGHIPYRDSKLTRILQLSLGGNARTAIICTMSPALTYVEQSRNTLFFATCAKEVTNTAKVNMLYLTSNL
;
A
#
# COMPACT_ATOMS: atom_id res chain seq x y z
N MET A 1 -47.73 -53.13 -33.44
CA MET A 1 -47.20 -53.03 -32.06
C MET A 1 -46.00 -53.96 -31.98
N ALA A 2 -44.75 -53.59 -31.76
CA ALA A 2 -44.09 -52.36 -31.37
C ALA A 2 -42.76 -52.27 -32.15
N ALA A 3 -42.37 -51.07 -32.60
CA ALA A 3 -41.10 -50.84 -33.30
C ALA A 3 -40.00 -50.51 -32.28
N SER A 4 -38.90 -51.26 -32.34
CA SER A 4 -37.71 -51.14 -31.50
C SER A 4 -36.86 -49.91 -31.88
N ARG A 5 -36.48 -49.11 -30.87
CA ARG A 5 -35.58 -47.96 -31.04
C ARG A 5 -34.12 -48.44 -31.17
N PRO A 6 -33.28 -47.80 -32.02
CA PRO A 6 -31.85 -48.04 -32.03
C PRO A 6 -31.13 -47.28 -30.89
N PRO A 7 -29.94 -47.73 -30.45
CA PRO A 7 -29.21 -47.16 -29.34
C PRO A 7 -28.55 -45.82 -29.71
N SER A 8 -28.67 -44.84 -28.81
CA SER A 8 -28.05 -43.51 -28.90
C SER A 8 -26.55 -43.55 -28.55
N THR A 9 -25.71 -43.01 -29.43
CA THR A 9 -24.27 -42.79 -29.19
C THR A 9 -24.07 -41.57 -28.28
N PRO A 10 -23.20 -41.61 -27.24
CA PRO A 10 -22.89 -40.43 -26.45
C PRO A 10 -21.97 -39.48 -27.24
N MET A 11 -22.43 -38.24 -27.44
CA MET A 11 -21.61 -37.17 -28.03
C MET A 11 -20.58 -36.68 -27.00
N SER A 12 -19.31 -37.01 -27.20
CA SER A 12 -18.20 -36.33 -26.55
C SER A 12 -18.02 -34.93 -27.16
N LYS A 13 -18.41 -33.89 -26.42
CA LYS A 13 -18.06 -32.51 -26.78
C LYS A 13 -16.58 -32.28 -26.44
N ILE A 14 -15.73 -32.40 -27.46
CA ILE A 14 -14.37 -31.85 -27.42
C ILE A 14 -14.51 -30.33 -27.50
N GLU A 15 -14.26 -29.63 -26.39
CA GLU A 15 -14.09 -28.18 -26.40
C GLU A 15 -12.82 -27.84 -27.19
N ARG A 16 -13.00 -27.30 -28.40
CA ARG A 16 -11.92 -26.66 -29.15
C ARG A 16 -11.54 -25.38 -28.43
N ALA A 17 -10.30 -25.30 -27.95
CA ALA A 17 -9.71 -24.06 -27.46
C ALA A 17 -9.79 -22.97 -28.57
N PRO A 18 -10.23 -21.75 -28.25
CA PRO A 18 -10.28 -20.68 -29.24
C PRO A 18 -8.86 -20.22 -29.56
N THR A 19 -8.49 -20.34 -30.84
CA THR A 19 -7.31 -19.75 -31.45
C THR A 19 -7.38 -18.21 -31.32
N LEU A 20 -6.55 -17.65 -30.44
CA LEU A 20 -6.38 -16.20 -30.32
C LEU A 20 -5.52 -15.68 -31.48
N THR A 21 -6.13 -14.89 -32.35
CA THR A 21 -5.42 -14.05 -33.33
C THR A 21 -4.63 -12.93 -32.63
N PRO A 22 -3.40 -12.62 -33.07
CA PRO A 22 -2.58 -11.57 -32.47
C PRO A 22 -3.03 -10.20 -33.00
N GLY A 23 -3.87 -9.50 -32.23
CA GLY A 23 -4.31 -8.15 -32.60
C GLY A 23 -5.30 -7.47 -31.64
N GLY A 24 -5.63 -8.08 -30.50
CA GLY A 24 -6.47 -7.43 -29.49
C GLY A 24 -5.65 -6.53 -28.59
N THR A 25 -5.86 -5.22 -28.65
CA THR A 25 -5.44 -4.29 -27.59
C THR A 25 -6.03 -4.78 -26.27
N SER A 26 -5.16 -5.21 -25.34
CA SER A 26 -5.60 -5.57 -24.00
C SER A 26 -6.21 -4.34 -23.36
N LYS A 27 -7.55 -4.28 -23.28
CA LYS A 27 -8.24 -3.26 -22.50
C LYS A 27 -7.71 -3.38 -21.08
N SER A 28 -6.93 -2.40 -20.65
CA SER A 28 -6.36 -2.38 -19.32
C SER A 28 -7.49 -2.36 -18.31
N LYS A 29 -7.60 -3.42 -17.52
CA LYS A 29 -8.68 -3.59 -16.55
C LYS A 29 -8.50 -2.54 -15.46
N GLU A 30 -9.55 -1.77 -15.25
CA GLU A 30 -9.66 -0.85 -14.14
C GLU A 30 -9.87 -1.64 -12.84
N GLU A 31 -9.03 -1.40 -11.84
CA GLU A 31 -9.05 -2.09 -10.54
C GLU A 31 -9.19 -1.06 -9.42
N LYS A 32 -10.14 -1.25 -8.50
CA LYS A 32 -10.31 -0.35 -7.33
C LYS A 32 -9.18 -0.57 -6.32
N ILE A 33 -8.84 0.48 -5.57
CA ILE A 33 -7.96 0.36 -4.40
C ILE A 33 -8.63 -0.54 -3.37
N PHE A 34 -7.92 -1.55 -2.88
CA PHE A 34 -8.39 -2.43 -1.81
C PHE A 34 -8.21 -1.74 -0.46
N VAL A 35 -9.30 -1.49 0.27
CA VAL A 35 -9.28 -0.73 1.51
C VAL A 35 -9.74 -1.59 2.67
N THR A 36 -8.88 -1.72 3.68
CA THR A 36 -9.19 -2.44 4.90
C THR A 36 -9.13 -1.53 6.11
N VAL A 37 -9.88 -1.87 7.15
CA VAL A 37 -9.84 -1.18 8.45
C VAL A 37 -9.32 -2.13 9.51
N ARG A 38 -8.34 -1.69 10.30
CA ARG A 38 -7.81 -2.42 11.46
C ARG A 38 -8.05 -1.64 12.74
N VAL A 39 -8.86 -2.19 13.63
CA VAL A 39 -9.08 -1.65 14.97
C VAL A 39 -8.08 -2.29 15.92
N ARG A 40 -7.21 -1.50 16.55
CA ARG A 40 -6.27 -2.03 17.57
C ARG A 40 -6.96 -2.20 18.93
N PRO A 41 -6.43 -3.02 19.85
CA PRO A 41 -6.84 -2.98 21.26
C PRO A 41 -6.65 -1.60 21.89
N LEU A 42 -7.35 -1.33 23.00
CA LEU A 42 -7.04 -0.18 23.85
C LEU A 42 -5.58 -0.23 24.32
N SER A 43 -4.91 0.91 24.24
CA SER A 43 -3.56 1.14 24.74
C SER A 43 -3.54 1.20 26.26
N LYS A 44 -2.36 1.02 26.86
CA LYS A 44 -2.18 1.14 28.33
C LYS A 44 -2.69 2.48 28.87
N LYS A 45 -2.52 3.57 28.12
CA LYS A 45 -2.99 4.91 28.50
C LYS A 45 -4.52 5.00 28.47
N GLU A 46 -5.16 4.50 27.42
CA GLU A 46 -6.63 4.49 27.31
C GLU A 46 -7.26 3.59 28.39
N LEU A 47 -6.67 2.42 28.67
CA LEU A 47 -7.10 1.54 29.76
C LEU A 47 -6.97 2.21 31.13
N ALA A 48 -5.86 2.90 31.40
CA ALA A 48 -5.67 3.65 32.64
C ALA A 48 -6.68 4.79 32.82
N MET A 49 -7.10 5.42 31.71
CA MET A 49 -8.16 6.43 31.70
C MET A 49 -9.57 5.84 31.72
N LYS A 50 -9.72 4.50 31.74
CA LYS A 50 -11.00 3.78 31.64
C LYS A 50 -11.82 4.24 30.42
N ASP A 51 -11.14 4.45 29.30
CA ASP A 51 -11.77 4.88 28.05
C ASP A 51 -12.72 3.81 27.50
N GLN A 52 -13.77 4.24 26.82
CA GLN A 52 -14.83 3.36 26.33
C GLN A 52 -14.53 2.91 24.90
N VAL A 53 -14.75 1.62 24.62
CA VAL A 53 -14.76 1.10 23.25
C VAL A 53 -16.08 1.49 22.59
N VAL A 54 -16.00 2.31 21.54
CA VAL A 54 -17.18 2.84 20.82
C VAL A 54 -17.25 2.43 19.35
N TRP A 55 -16.30 1.63 18.89
CA TRP A 55 -16.27 1.05 17.56
C TRP A 55 -16.34 -0.47 17.65
N GLU A 56 -17.32 -1.05 16.96
CA GLU A 56 -17.59 -2.48 16.96
C GLU A 56 -17.51 -3.03 15.53
N CYS A 57 -16.77 -4.12 15.34
CA CYS A 57 -16.76 -4.84 14.07
C CYS A 57 -17.99 -5.75 14.04
N ALA A 58 -19.01 -5.37 13.28
CA ALA A 58 -20.26 -6.15 13.19
C ALA A 58 -20.06 -7.45 12.41
N ASP A 59 -19.22 -7.39 11.37
CA ASP A 59 -18.83 -8.53 10.54
C ASP A 59 -17.45 -8.27 9.89
N SER A 60 -17.07 -9.12 8.93
CA SER A 60 -15.78 -9.02 8.24
C SER A 60 -15.59 -7.80 7.33
N GLN A 61 -16.63 -6.99 7.11
CA GLN A 61 -16.64 -5.84 6.20
C GLN A 61 -17.24 -4.57 6.83
N THR A 62 -18.00 -4.70 7.93
CA THR A 62 -18.77 -3.62 8.52
C THR A 62 -18.25 -3.22 9.91
N ILE A 63 -18.06 -1.91 10.11
CA ILE A 63 -17.73 -1.31 11.40
C ILE A 63 -18.81 -0.32 11.84
N LEU A 64 -19.24 -0.41 13.10
CA LEU A 64 -20.33 0.35 13.69
C LEU A 64 -19.84 1.27 14.80
N TYR A 65 -20.40 2.48 14.84
CA TYR A 65 -20.26 3.40 15.97
C TYR A 65 -21.37 3.12 17.00
N LYS A 66 -20.97 2.78 18.23
CA LYS A 66 -21.85 2.48 19.38
C LYS A 66 -21.71 3.49 20.53
N GLY A 67 -20.97 4.58 20.32
CA GLY A 67 -20.78 5.60 21.33
C GLY A 67 -21.96 6.56 21.47
N PRO A 68 -21.88 7.54 22.38
CA PRO A 68 -22.92 8.55 22.57
C PRO A 68 -23.21 9.31 21.26
N PRO A 69 -24.47 9.69 21.00
CA PRO A 69 -24.83 10.49 19.84
C PRO A 69 -24.20 11.88 19.98
N GLN A 70 -23.15 12.14 19.21
CA GLN A 70 -22.44 13.43 19.19
C GLN A 70 -22.86 14.30 18.00
N ASP A 71 -23.14 13.68 16.85
CA ASP A 71 -23.54 14.35 15.62
C ASP A 71 -24.58 13.48 14.90
N ARG A 72 -25.80 13.99 14.76
CA ARG A 72 -26.91 13.26 14.12
C ARG A 72 -26.69 13.07 12.61
N ALA A 73 -25.81 13.85 11.98
CA ALA A 73 -25.50 13.74 10.56
C ALA A 73 -24.35 12.76 10.25
N ALA A 74 -23.55 12.36 11.25
CA ALA A 74 -22.42 11.47 11.04
C ALA A 74 -22.90 10.01 10.82
N PRO A 75 -22.34 9.30 9.82
CA PRO A 75 -22.68 7.88 9.63
C PRO A 75 -22.32 7.05 10.86
N THR A 76 -23.23 6.15 11.23
CA THR A 76 -23.07 5.21 12.34
C THR A 76 -22.55 3.84 11.89
N SER A 77 -22.48 3.60 10.58
CA SER A 77 -22.00 2.36 9.96
C SER A 77 -21.14 2.68 8.74
N TYR A 78 -20.08 1.91 8.55
CA TYR A 78 -19.18 1.99 7.40
C TYR A 78 -18.83 0.59 6.90
N THR A 79 -18.73 0.44 5.57
CA THR A 79 -18.41 -0.83 4.92
C THR A 79 -17.18 -0.69 4.01
N PHE A 80 -16.28 -1.66 4.11
CA PHE A 80 -15.00 -1.74 3.39
C PHE A 80 -14.73 -3.17 2.90
N ASP A 81 -13.64 -3.39 2.17
CA ASP A 81 -13.31 -4.72 1.64
C ASP A 81 -13.03 -5.73 2.78
N LYS A 82 -12.41 -5.26 3.87
CA LYS A 82 -12.25 -6.03 5.10
C LYS A 82 -12.18 -5.13 6.35
N VAL A 83 -12.72 -5.62 7.45
CA VAL A 83 -12.62 -5.02 8.79
C VAL A 83 -12.04 -6.05 9.76
N PHE A 84 -10.95 -5.66 10.41
CA PHE A 84 -10.23 -6.46 11.39
C PHE A 84 -10.43 -5.89 12.80
N GLY A 85 -11.00 -6.71 13.67
CA GLY A 85 -11.24 -6.36 15.08
C GLY A 85 -9.99 -6.42 15.95
N GLN A 86 -10.17 -6.03 17.22
CA GLN A 86 -9.10 -5.85 18.21
C GLN A 86 -8.24 -7.11 18.45
N SER A 87 -8.82 -8.31 18.31
CA SER A 87 -8.12 -9.58 18.51
C SER A 87 -7.35 -10.08 17.27
N CYS A 88 -7.48 -9.40 16.13
CA CYS A 88 -6.92 -9.86 14.86
C CYS A 88 -5.39 -9.71 14.82
N GLN A 89 -4.72 -10.82 14.54
CA GLN A 89 -3.26 -10.89 14.36
C GLN A 89 -2.82 -10.26 13.04
N THR A 90 -1.60 -9.73 13.01
CA THR A 90 -1.09 -9.04 11.82
C THR A 90 -0.95 -9.97 10.61
N ASP A 91 -0.68 -11.26 10.81
CA ASP A 91 -0.60 -12.24 9.71
C ASP A 91 -1.92 -12.35 8.94
N LEU A 92 -3.06 -12.33 9.64
CA LEU A 92 -4.38 -12.33 8.99
C LEU A 92 -4.68 -11.00 8.28
N VAL A 93 -4.18 -9.89 8.82
CA VAL A 93 -4.28 -8.57 8.15
C VAL A 93 -3.48 -8.57 6.85
N TYR A 94 -2.33 -9.23 6.82
CA TYR A 94 -1.57 -9.43 5.58
C TYR A 94 -2.30 -10.39 4.63
N GLU A 95 -2.68 -11.58 5.10
CA GLU A 95 -3.30 -12.63 4.28
C GLU A 95 -4.57 -12.13 3.57
N ASP A 96 -5.50 -11.54 4.32
CA ASP A 96 -6.79 -11.11 3.78
C ASP A 96 -6.78 -9.66 3.25
N GLY A 97 -5.73 -8.89 3.55
CA GLY A 97 -5.70 -7.44 3.35
C GLY A 97 -4.68 -6.91 2.35
N ALA A 98 -3.58 -7.63 2.13
CA ALA A 98 -2.44 -7.10 1.40
C ALA A 98 -1.68 -8.12 0.53
N LYS A 99 -1.83 -9.43 0.80
CA LYS A 99 -1.07 -10.50 0.13
C LYS A 99 -1.22 -10.47 -1.38
N ASP A 100 -2.44 -10.40 -1.90
CA ASP A 100 -2.68 -10.39 -3.36
C ASP A 100 -2.02 -9.18 -4.05
N VAL A 101 -1.97 -8.04 -3.36
CA VAL A 101 -1.27 -6.84 -3.84
C VAL A 101 0.24 -7.05 -3.76
N ALA A 102 0.78 -7.55 -2.64
CA ALA A 102 2.21 -7.82 -2.49
C ALA A 102 2.72 -8.79 -3.57
N MET A 103 2.01 -9.90 -3.77
CA MET A 103 2.39 -10.97 -4.69
C MET A 103 2.26 -10.58 -6.16
N SER A 104 1.52 -9.50 -6.49
CA SER A 104 1.45 -9.03 -7.88
C SER A 104 2.78 -8.50 -8.41
N ALA A 105 3.70 -8.10 -7.53
CA ALA A 105 5.05 -7.70 -7.93
C ALA A 105 5.82 -8.84 -8.61
N LEU A 106 5.61 -10.09 -8.20
CA LEU A 106 6.26 -11.26 -8.79
C LEU A 106 5.73 -11.57 -10.21
N THR A 107 4.54 -11.08 -10.54
CA THR A 107 3.95 -11.21 -11.89
C THR A 107 4.17 -9.96 -12.76
N GLY A 108 5.04 -9.04 -12.31
CA GLY A 108 5.42 -7.86 -13.08
C GLY A 108 4.46 -6.68 -12.93
N ILE A 109 3.55 -6.68 -11.95
CA ILE A 109 2.62 -5.57 -11.70
C ILE A 109 3.12 -4.77 -10.49
N ASN A 110 3.30 -3.46 -10.64
CA ASN A 110 3.64 -2.60 -9.50
C ASN A 110 2.60 -2.72 -8.39
N ALA A 111 3.07 -2.74 -7.15
CA ALA A 111 2.27 -2.94 -5.96
C ALA A 111 2.58 -1.86 -4.92
N THR A 112 1.58 -1.42 -4.17
CA THR A 112 1.77 -0.48 -3.06
C THR A 112 0.82 -0.80 -1.93
N ILE A 113 1.36 -0.88 -0.71
CA ILE A 113 0.59 -1.11 0.51
C ILE A 113 0.81 0.08 1.43
N PHE A 114 -0.28 0.74 1.81
CA PHE A 114 -0.27 1.89 2.71
C PHE A 114 -0.74 1.49 4.10
N ALA A 115 -0.11 2.07 5.13
CA ALA A 115 -0.70 2.19 6.46
C ALA A 115 -1.10 3.65 6.71
N TYR A 116 -2.39 3.89 6.98
CA TYR A 116 -2.95 5.22 7.23
C TYR A 116 -3.69 5.26 8.58
N GLY A 117 -3.74 6.43 9.22
CA GLY A 117 -4.42 6.63 10.49
C GLY A 117 -3.68 7.60 11.41
N GLN A 118 -4.30 7.94 12.55
CA GLN A 118 -3.71 8.85 13.52
C GLN A 118 -2.43 8.29 14.16
N THR A 119 -1.65 9.12 14.83
CA THR A 119 -0.54 8.66 15.68
C THR A 119 -1.03 7.66 16.73
N SER A 120 -0.20 6.63 16.94
CA SER A 120 -0.49 5.52 17.85
C SER A 120 -1.72 4.69 17.48
N SER A 121 -2.27 4.77 16.26
CA SER A 121 -3.33 3.88 15.79
C SER A 121 -2.86 2.46 15.44
N GLY A 122 -1.55 2.24 15.30
CA GLY A 122 -0.96 0.95 14.96
C GLY A 122 -0.41 0.85 13.52
N LYS A 123 -0.20 1.96 12.81
CA LYS A 123 0.37 1.98 11.44
C LYS A 123 1.69 1.22 11.34
N THR A 124 2.74 1.68 12.04
CA THR A 124 4.07 1.06 12.03
C THR A 124 4.04 -0.39 12.48
N PHE A 125 3.31 -0.70 13.57
CA PHE A 125 3.14 -2.08 14.05
C PHE A 125 2.55 -3.00 12.96
N THR A 126 1.54 -2.50 12.24
CA THR A 126 0.90 -3.25 11.15
C THR A 126 1.84 -3.39 9.96
N MET A 127 2.47 -2.29 9.53
CA MET A 127 3.33 -2.28 8.36
C MET A 127 4.57 -3.17 8.54
N ARG A 128 5.17 -3.21 9.74
CA ARG A 128 6.29 -4.12 10.04
C ARG A 128 5.90 -5.58 9.86
N GLY A 129 4.79 -6.01 10.46
CA GLY A 129 4.32 -7.39 10.31
C GLY A 129 3.92 -7.71 8.87
N VAL A 130 3.22 -6.80 8.18
CA VAL A 130 2.86 -6.97 6.76
C VAL A 130 4.10 -7.11 5.87
N THR A 131 5.14 -6.30 6.13
CA THR A 131 6.40 -6.36 5.37
C THR A 131 7.11 -7.70 5.61
N GLU A 132 7.17 -8.15 6.85
CA GLU A 132 7.81 -9.42 7.23
C GLU A 132 7.10 -10.66 6.63
N SER A 133 5.76 -10.68 6.66
CA SER A 133 4.96 -11.75 6.06
C SER A 133 5.07 -11.72 4.52
N ALA A 134 5.06 -10.53 3.90
CA ALA A 134 5.28 -10.37 2.46
C ALA A 134 6.66 -10.86 2.02
N VAL A 135 7.74 -10.46 2.71
CA VAL A 135 9.10 -10.97 2.41
C VAL A 135 9.14 -12.50 2.51
N SER A 136 8.45 -13.07 3.49
CA SER A 136 8.37 -14.53 3.65
C SER A 136 7.71 -15.23 2.47
N ASP A 137 6.57 -14.72 2.01
CA ASP A 137 5.87 -15.28 0.86
C ASP A 137 6.57 -15.02 -0.47
N LEU A 138 7.21 -13.86 -0.64
CA LEU A 138 8.00 -13.56 -1.84
C LEU A 138 9.10 -14.61 -2.02
N TYR A 139 9.91 -14.87 -0.99
CA TYR A 139 10.97 -15.87 -1.09
C TYR A 139 10.44 -17.29 -1.19
N LYS A 140 9.30 -17.61 -0.54
CA LYS A 140 8.63 -18.90 -0.72
C LYS A 140 8.17 -19.10 -2.17
N HIS A 141 7.63 -18.07 -2.81
CA HIS A 141 7.25 -18.13 -4.22
C HIS A 141 8.48 -18.32 -5.11
N ILE A 142 9.54 -17.54 -4.89
CA ILE A 142 10.80 -17.66 -5.63
C ILE A 142 11.35 -19.10 -5.58
N GLN A 143 11.34 -19.72 -4.41
CA GLN A 143 11.77 -21.13 -4.24
C GLN A 143 10.87 -22.12 -5.00
N ASN A 144 9.58 -21.83 -5.10
CA ASN A 144 8.59 -22.68 -5.78
C ASN A 144 8.43 -22.36 -7.28
N THR A 145 9.29 -21.50 -7.85
CA THR A 145 9.23 -21.10 -9.27
C THR A 145 10.62 -21.22 -9.91
N PRO A 146 11.17 -22.46 -9.99
CA PRO A 146 12.56 -22.70 -10.42
C PRO A 146 12.82 -22.40 -11.90
N GLU A 147 11.77 -22.26 -12.72
CA GLU A 147 11.84 -21.88 -14.13
C GLU A 147 12.15 -20.39 -14.35
N ARG A 148 12.08 -19.58 -13.28
CA ARG A 148 12.42 -18.16 -13.31
C ARG A 148 13.60 -17.86 -12.40
N GLU A 149 14.38 -16.88 -12.81
CA GLU A 149 15.37 -16.22 -11.98
C GLU A 149 14.79 -14.91 -11.45
N PHE A 150 14.92 -14.67 -10.14
CA PHE A 150 14.45 -13.46 -9.49
C PHE A 150 15.62 -12.70 -8.88
N THR A 151 15.61 -11.38 -9.03
CA THR A 151 16.50 -10.46 -8.33
C THR A 151 15.63 -9.48 -7.54
N ILE A 152 15.84 -9.38 -6.24
CA ILE A 152 15.19 -8.38 -5.39
C ILE A 152 16.22 -7.32 -5.01
N LYS A 153 15.87 -6.06 -5.24
CA LYS A 153 16.64 -4.91 -4.78
C LYS A 153 15.80 -4.10 -3.80
N ILE A 154 16.42 -3.51 -2.78
CA ILE A 154 15.77 -2.66 -1.80
C ILE A 154 16.31 -1.24 -1.90
N SER A 155 15.41 -0.28 -1.84
CA SER A 155 15.70 1.12 -1.56
C SER A 155 14.74 1.58 -0.47
N ALA A 156 15.16 2.53 0.37
CA ALA A 156 14.33 3.02 1.45
C ALA A 156 14.54 4.51 1.68
N MET A 157 13.44 5.22 1.88
CA MET A 157 13.46 6.67 2.06
C MET A 157 12.52 7.09 3.19
N GLU A 158 12.91 8.18 3.84
CA GLU A 158 12.08 8.92 4.78
C GLU A 158 11.72 10.27 4.19
N ILE A 159 10.44 10.67 4.33
CA ILE A 159 9.95 11.99 3.94
C ILE A 159 9.49 12.71 5.20
N TYR A 160 10.20 13.77 5.57
CA TYR A 160 9.87 14.62 6.70
C TYR A 160 9.95 16.09 6.28
N ASN A 161 8.92 16.89 6.57
CA ASN A 161 8.91 18.32 6.24
C ASN A 161 9.23 18.61 4.75
N GLU A 162 8.70 17.79 3.82
CA GLU A 162 9.03 17.85 2.38
C GLU A 162 10.54 17.70 2.08
N ASP A 163 11.32 17.18 3.01
CA ASP A 163 12.69 16.73 2.82
C ASP A 163 12.70 15.21 2.63
N VAL A 164 13.52 14.70 1.71
CA VAL A 164 13.62 13.26 1.40
C VAL A 164 15.01 12.81 1.78
N LYS A 165 15.10 11.79 2.63
CA LYS A 165 16.37 11.24 3.10
C LYS A 165 16.48 9.76 2.74
N ASP A 166 17.69 9.33 2.45
CA ASP A 166 18.03 7.93 2.25
C ASP A 166 18.16 7.21 3.60
N LEU A 167 17.46 6.09 3.78
CA LEU A 167 17.53 5.28 5.00
C LEU A 167 18.59 4.16 4.93
N LEU A 168 19.07 3.80 3.74
CA LEU A 168 20.17 2.84 3.57
C LEU A 168 21.53 3.53 3.61
N LYS A 169 21.58 4.80 3.21
CA LYS A 169 22.80 5.62 3.20
C LYS A 169 22.61 6.93 3.98
N PRO A 170 22.57 6.87 5.33
CA PRO A 170 22.44 8.06 6.15
C PRO A 170 23.61 9.02 5.91
N GLY A 171 23.34 10.32 5.97
CA GLY A 171 24.34 11.37 5.69
C GLY A 171 24.46 11.79 4.22
N SER A 172 23.70 11.20 3.31
CA SER A 172 23.66 11.58 1.88
C SER A 172 23.06 12.96 1.59
N GLY A 173 22.52 13.63 2.62
CA GLY A 173 21.80 14.89 2.49
C GLY A 173 20.37 14.71 1.94
N SER A 174 19.74 15.84 1.61
CA SER A 174 18.40 15.89 1.01
C SER A 174 18.42 15.37 -0.43
N LEU A 175 17.58 14.39 -0.73
CA LEU A 175 17.40 13.85 -2.08
C LEU A 175 16.39 14.68 -2.89
N ARG A 176 16.65 14.77 -4.20
CA ARG A 176 15.84 15.53 -5.15
C ARG A 176 14.92 14.60 -5.94
N LEU A 177 13.74 15.09 -6.29
CA LEU A 177 12.86 14.41 -7.22
C LEU A 177 13.13 14.89 -8.65
N LEU A 178 13.28 13.95 -9.57
CA LEU A 178 13.39 14.19 -11.01
C LEU A 178 12.22 13.51 -11.72
N ASP A 179 11.92 13.96 -12.94
CA ASP A 179 10.93 13.31 -13.80
C ASP A 179 11.69 12.52 -14.88
N ASP A 180 11.56 11.20 -14.87
CA ASP A 180 12.08 10.30 -15.88
C ASP A 180 11.03 10.11 -17.01
N PRO A 181 11.40 10.22 -18.29
CA PRO A 181 10.45 10.09 -19.40
C PRO A 181 9.71 8.75 -19.46
N GLU A 182 10.34 7.66 -19.00
CA GLU A 182 9.78 6.31 -19.07
C GLU A 182 9.21 5.86 -17.72
N LYS A 183 9.91 6.17 -16.62
CA LYS A 183 9.59 5.70 -15.26
C LYS A 183 8.71 6.67 -14.47
N GLY A 184 8.56 7.91 -14.94
CA GLY A 184 7.85 8.96 -14.21
C GLY A 184 8.70 9.55 -13.07
N PRO A 185 8.09 10.00 -11.96
CA PRO A 185 8.82 10.60 -10.86
C PRO A 185 9.82 9.63 -10.22
N ILE A 186 11.10 10.01 -10.17
CA ILE A 186 12.18 9.25 -9.53
C ILE A 186 12.87 10.08 -8.46
N VAL A 187 13.52 9.42 -7.51
CA VAL A 187 14.36 10.06 -6.49
C VAL A 187 15.83 9.93 -6.91
N ASP A 188 16.46 11.06 -7.21
CA ASP A 188 17.86 11.15 -7.63
C ASP A 188 18.78 10.67 -6.52
N LYS A 189 19.75 9.80 -6.87
CA LYS A 189 20.79 9.27 -5.96
C LYS A 189 20.27 8.50 -4.74
N LEU A 190 19.05 7.97 -4.80
CA LEU A 190 18.57 7.01 -3.80
C LEU A 190 19.36 5.70 -3.94
N ASP A 191 19.95 5.22 -2.84
CA ASP A 191 20.72 3.98 -2.81
C ASP A 191 19.79 2.77 -3.03
N GLU A 192 20.23 1.85 -3.89
CA GLU A 192 19.52 0.61 -4.19
C GLU A 192 20.48 -0.57 -4.01
N GLN A 193 20.16 -1.47 -3.06
CA GLN A 193 20.99 -2.60 -2.71
C GLN A 193 20.34 -3.93 -3.13
N VAL A 194 21.14 -4.84 -3.70
CA VAL A 194 20.67 -6.16 -4.10
C VAL A 194 20.60 -7.08 -2.87
N ALA A 195 19.43 -7.64 -2.60
CA ALA A 195 19.26 -8.66 -1.57
C ALA A 195 19.85 -10.00 -2.04
N LYS A 196 20.64 -10.64 -1.19
CA LYS A 196 21.33 -11.91 -1.51
C LYS A 196 20.41 -13.09 -1.25
N ASP A 197 19.70 -13.01 -0.14
CA ASP A 197 18.74 -13.99 0.34
C ASP A 197 17.73 -13.29 1.26
N LYS A 198 16.81 -14.09 1.80
CA LYS A 198 15.74 -13.67 2.68
C LYS A 198 16.24 -12.96 3.93
N GLU A 199 17.30 -13.48 4.56
CA GLU A 199 17.84 -12.93 5.80
C GLU A 199 18.60 -11.63 5.54
N HIS A 200 19.31 -11.53 4.40
CA HIS A 200 19.92 -10.28 3.97
C HIS A 200 18.88 -9.19 3.74
N LEU A 201 17.75 -9.50 3.09
CA LEU A 201 16.69 -8.52 2.89
C LEU A 201 16.10 -8.04 4.23
N ARG A 202 15.81 -8.96 5.16
CA ARG A 202 15.34 -8.61 6.51
C ARG A 202 16.32 -7.74 7.26
N HIS A 203 17.61 -8.04 7.17
CA HIS A 203 18.65 -7.23 7.78
C HIS A 203 18.66 -5.80 7.21
N LEU A 204 18.57 -5.64 5.90
CA LEU A 204 18.49 -4.32 5.26
C LEU A 204 17.23 -3.54 5.67
N ILE A 205 16.08 -4.22 5.80
CA ILE A 205 14.85 -3.62 6.34
C ILE A 205 15.06 -3.17 7.79
N GLY A 206 15.69 -4.00 8.63
CA GLY A 206 16.03 -3.67 10.01
C GLY A 206 16.91 -2.42 10.11
N ILE A 207 17.94 -2.30 9.25
CA ILE A 207 18.76 -1.09 9.16
C ILE A 207 17.90 0.14 8.86
N CYS A 208 16.97 0.05 7.90
CA CYS A 208 16.09 1.18 7.56
C CYS A 208 15.19 1.59 8.72
N GLU A 209 14.69 0.63 9.51
CA GLU A 209 13.87 0.89 10.69
C GLU A 209 14.67 1.54 11.82
N GLU A 210 15.90 1.07 12.06
CA GLU A 210 16.82 1.65 13.03
C GLU A 210 17.21 3.08 12.64
N GLN A 211 17.53 3.32 11.37
CA GLN A 211 17.88 4.65 10.88
C GLN A 211 16.73 5.65 11.04
N ARG A 212 15.49 5.22 10.76
CA ARG A 212 14.30 6.02 11.03
C ARG A 212 14.19 6.38 12.52
N GLN A 213 14.37 5.40 13.41
CA GLN A 213 14.32 5.61 14.86
C GLN A 213 15.43 6.54 15.37
N VAL A 214 16.65 6.46 14.81
CA VAL A 214 17.74 7.39 15.13
C VAL A 214 17.37 8.81 14.69
N GLY A 215 16.81 8.98 13.49
CA GLY A 215 16.29 10.27 13.02
C GLY A 215 15.25 10.88 13.98
N GLU A 216 14.36 10.05 14.51
CA GLU A 216 13.33 10.45 15.47
C GLU A 216 13.92 10.99 16.78
N THR A 217 14.89 10.26 17.36
CA THR A 217 15.54 10.65 18.62
C THR A 217 16.41 11.89 18.48
N ALA A 218 17.12 12.05 17.36
CA ALA A 218 17.99 13.19 17.11
C ALA A 218 17.23 14.51 16.89
N LEU A 219 16.00 14.44 16.35
CA LEU A 219 15.20 15.62 16.00
C LEU A 219 14.13 15.98 17.03
N ASN A 220 14.04 15.27 18.17
CA ASN A 220 12.87 15.31 19.07
C ASN A 220 11.54 15.07 18.33
N ASP A 221 11.62 14.32 17.23
CA ASP A 221 10.56 14.20 16.26
C ASP A 221 10.00 12.79 16.34
N ALA A 222 8.80 12.64 16.87
CA ALA A 222 8.20 11.34 16.99
C ALA A 222 7.81 10.80 15.60
N SER A 223 7.97 9.48 15.36
CA SER A 223 7.52 8.69 14.19
C SER A 223 6.16 9.11 13.60
N SER A 224 5.31 9.73 14.41
CA SER A 224 4.10 10.47 14.05
C SER A 224 4.22 11.47 12.90
N ARG A 225 5.40 11.93 12.49
CA ARG A 225 5.55 13.11 11.61
C ARG A 225 6.30 12.87 10.31
N SER A 226 6.99 11.74 10.18
CA SER A 226 7.65 11.34 8.94
C SER A 226 6.95 10.17 8.27
N HIS A 227 7.06 10.12 6.93
CA HIS A 227 6.58 9.01 6.12
C HIS A 227 7.76 8.12 5.76
N GLN A 228 7.61 6.81 5.87
CA GLN A 228 8.62 5.86 5.42
C GLN A 228 8.10 5.12 4.20
N ILE A 229 8.97 4.98 3.20
CA ILE A 229 8.72 4.15 2.01
C ILE A 229 9.88 3.16 1.89
N ILE A 230 9.59 1.88 2.07
CA ILE A 230 10.49 0.78 1.72
C ILE A 230 10.04 0.25 0.37
N LYS A 231 10.91 0.32 -0.63
CA LYS A 231 10.64 -0.13 -1.98
C LYS A 231 11.48 -1.35 -2.31
N LEU A 232 10.80 -2.42 -2.70
CA LEU A 232 11.43 -3.59 -3.32
C LEU A 232 11.27 -3.52 -4.83
N THR A 233 12.37 -3.47 -5.57
CA THR A 233 12.39 -3.66 -7.03
C THR A 233 12.56 -5.16 -7.29
N VAL A 234 11.56 -5.79 -7.90
CA VAL A 234 11.54 -7.22 -8.24
C VAL A 234 11.76 -7.36 -9.75
N GLU A 235 12.87 -7.99 -10.12
CA GLU A 235 13.17 -8.35 -11.50
C GLU A 235 12.99 -9.87 -11.64
N SER A 236 12.24 -10.30 -12.66
CA SER A 236 12.03 -11.73 -12.96
C SER A 236 12.38 -12.00 -14.42
N LYS A 237 13.20 -13.02 -14.67
CA LYS A 237 13.59 -13.47 -16.01
C LYS A 237 13.29 -14.95 -16.15
N LEU A 238 12.73 -15.35 -17.29
CA LEU A 238 12.57 -16.77 -17.59
C LEU A 238 13.95 -17.38 -17.85
N ARG A 239 14.29 -18.49 -17.18
CA ARG A 239 15.49 -19.27 -17.50
C ARG A 239 15.25 -19.93 -18.85
N GLU A 240 16.09 -19.65 -19.85
CA GLU A 240 15.80 -19.97 -21.25
C GLU A 240 15.54 -21.46 -21.54
N VAL A 241 14.52 -21.73 -22.36
CA VAL A 241 14.45 -22.90 -23.26
C VAL A 241 14.21 -22.48 -24.73
N SER A 242 13.88 -21.22 -25.05
CA SER A 242 13.67 -20.79 -26.44
C SER A 242 13.48 -19.28 -26.63
N GLY A 243 14.51 -18.60 -27.18
CA GLY A 243 14.44 -17.46 -28.12
C GLY A 243 13.68 -16.17 -27.78
N CYS A 244 12.93 -16.08 -26.68
CA CYS A 244 12.22 -14.88 -26.27
C CYS A 244 12.23 -14.76 -24.74
N VAL A 245 13.18 -13.99 -24.19
CA VAL A 245 13.28 -13.76 -22.75
C VAL A 245 12.20 -12.78 -22.33
N LYS A 246 11.05 -13.29 -21.87
CA LYS A 246 10.04 -12.49 -21.16
C LYS A 246 10.58 -12.13 -19.78
N SER A 247 11.11 -10.90 -19.67
CA SER A 247 11.53 -10.33 -18.40
C SER A 247 10.47 -9.37 -17.87
N PHE A 248 10.29 -9.34 -16.56
CA PHE A 248 9.40 -8.39 -15.88
C PHE A 248 10.17 -7.60 -14.83
N VAL A 249 9.76 -6.35 -14.61
CA VAL A 249 10.28 -5.52 -13.53
C VAL A 249 9.11 -4.82 -12.85
N ALA A 250 8.96 -4.99 -11.55
CA ALA A 250 7.91 -4.33 -10.77
C ALA A 250 8.45 -3.79 -9.46
N SER A 251 7.84 -2.73 -8.96
CA SER A 251 8.09 -2.23 -7.61
C SER A 251 7.00 -2.67 -6.64
N LEU A 252 7.38 -3.14 -5.46
CA LEU A 252 6.51 -3.29 -4.29
C LEU A 252 6.88 -2.23 -3.25
N ASN A 253 5.96 -1.31 -2.95
CA ASN A 253 6.17 -0.24 -1.98
C ASN A 253 5.41 -0.53 -0.68
N PHE A 254 6.11 -0.53 0.45
CA PHE A 254 5.54 -0.54 1.80
C PHE A 254 5.62 0.88 2.36
N VAL A 255 4.45 1.50 2.58
CA VAL A 255 4.34 2.91 2.93
C VAL A 255 3.74 3.07 4.32
N ASP A 256 4.56 3.46 5.29
CA ASP A 256 4.12 3.84 6.64
C ASP A 256 4.00 5.35 6.74
N LEU A 257 2.77 5.86 6.71
CA LEU A 257 2.51 7.30 6.69
C LEU A 257 2.65 7.93 8.07
N ALA A 258 2.84 9.24 8.12
CA ALA A 258 2.72 10.04 9.33
C ALA A 258 1.28 9.98 9.92
N GLY A 259 1.11 10.47 11.15
CA GLY A 259 -0.19 10.62 11.81
C GLY A 259 -1.13 11.57 11.06
N SER A 260 -2.37 11.14 10.84
CA SER A 260 -3.39 11.92 10.11
C SER A 260 -4.12 12.98 10.93
N GLU A 261 -3.81 13.11 12.22
CA GLU A 261 -4.39 14.13 13.10
C GLU A 261 -3.91 15.55 12.76
N ARG A 262 -4.75 16.55 13.06
CA ARG A 262 -4.42 17.95 12.76
C ARG A 262 -3.38 18.47 13.74
N ALA A 263 -2.42 19.26 13.27
CA ALA A 263 -1.41 19.90 14.13
C ALA A 263 -2.02 20.74 15.26
N ALA A 264 -3.18 21.37 15.04
CA ALA A 264 -3.89 22.16 16.06
C ALA A 264 -4.38 21.33 17.26
N GLN A 265 -4.51 20.00 17.12
CA GLN A 265 -4.89 19.09 18.19
C GLN A 265 -3.67 18.62 19.01
N THR A 266 -2.46 18.87 18.52
CA THR A 266 -1.23 18.68 19.29
C THR A 266 -0.96 19.99 20.05
N GLN A 267 -0.79 19.94 21.37
CA GLN A 267 -0.47 21.12 22.21
C GLN A 267 0.97 21.64 21.95
N ALA A 268 1.27 21.99 20.71
CA ALA A 268 2.60 22.32 20.24
C ALA A 268 2.71 23.86 20.08
N ILE A 269 3.57 24.51 20.87
CA ILE A 269 3.75 25.97 20.87
C ILE A 269 4.93 26.36 19.95
N GLY A 270 4.82 27.47 19.21
CA GLY A 270 5.96 28.13 18.54
C GLY A 270 6.36 27.55 17.17
N ALA A 271 7.66 27.34 16.92
CA ALA A 271 8.20 26.78 15.66
C ALA A 271 7.51 25.46 15.23
N ARG A 272 7.02 24.71 16.21
CA ARG A 272 6.18 23.51 16.08
C ARG A 272 4.85 23.73 15.32
N LEU A 273 4.27 24.93 15.34
CA LEU A 273 3.06 25.28 14.55
C LEU A 273 3.38 25.47 13.06
N LYS A 274 4.51 26.12 12.73
CA LYS A 274 4.98 26.25 11.34
C LYS A 274 5.39 24.89 10.76
N GLU A 275 6.06 24.05 11.57
CA GLU A 275 6.42 22.68 11.23
C GLU A 275 5.17 21.79 11.03
N GLY A 276 4.17 21.92 11.91
CA GLY A 276 2.87 21.23 11.78
C GLY A 276 2.10 21.59 10.51
N SER A 277 2.33 22.78 9.93
CA SER A 277 1.77 23.18 8.63
C SER A 277 2.36 22.39 7.46
N HIS A 278 3.64 21.98 7.56
CA HIS A 278 4.32 21.24 6.50
C HIS A 278 4.20 19.72 6.65
N ILE A 279 4.16 19.17 7.88
CA ILE A 279 3.87 17.74 8.11
C ILE A 279 2.47 17.39 7.58
N ASN A 280 1.50 18.29 7.78
CA ASN A 280 0.16 18.13 7.22
C ASN A 280 0.11 18.35 5.72
N ARG A 281 1.13 18.94 5.08
CA ARG A 281 1.08 19.24 3.64
C ARG A 281 0.99 17.95 2.82
N SER A 282 1.82 16.96 3.10
CA SER A 282 1.81 15.70 2.35
C SER A 282 0.51 14.91 2.55
N LEU A 283 0.00 14.80 3.78
CA LEU A 283 -1.27 14.11 4.07
C LEU A 283 -2.50 14.88 3.59
N LEU A 284 -2.49 16.22 3.66
CA LEU A 284 -3.54 17.07 3.10
C LEU A 284 -3.57 16.92 1.58
N THR A 285 -2.42 16.96 0.93
CA THR A 285 -2.30 16.74 -0.51
C THR A 285 -2.74 15.33 -0.90
N LEU A 286 -2.33 14.31 -0.15
CA LEU A 286 -2.79 12.92 -0.34
C LEU A 286 -4.32 12.83 -0.27
N THR A 287 -4.93 13.44 0.75
CA THR A 287 -6.39 13.47 0.89
C THR A 287 -7.07 14.20 -0.26
N LYS A 288 -6.50 15.32 -0.73
CA LYS A 288 -6.99 16.06 -1.91
C LYS A 288 -6.91 15.21 -3.19
N VAL A 289 -5.79 14.51 -3.40
CA VAL A 289 -5.57 13.59 -4.53
C VAL A 289 -6.61 12.48 -4.50
N ILE A 290 -6.77 11.78 -3.37
CA ILE A 290 -7.76 10.71 -3.20
C ILE A 290 -9.18 11.21 -3.49
N ARG A 291 -9.60 12.34 -2.88
CA ARG A 291 -10.94 12.91 -3.10
C ARG A 291 -11.21 13.28 -4.57
N LYS A 292 -10.19 13.77 -5.26
CA LYS A 292 -10.33 14.12 -6.68
C LYS A 292 -10.40 12.88 -7.57
N LEU A 293 -9.60 11.86 -7.27
CA LEU A 293 -9.60 10.59 -7.98
C LEU A 293 -10.87 9.75 -7.73
N SER A 294 -11.47 9.88 -6.54
CA SER A 294 -12.70 9.19 -6.15
C SER A 294 -13.96 9.83 -6.74
N SER A 295 -13.85 11.01 -7.36
CA SER A 295 -14.99 11.68 -7.98
C SER A 295 -15.32 11.08 -9.34
N GLU A 296 -16.61 10.84 -9.61
CA GLU A 296 -17.08 10.29 -10.90
C GLU A 296 -16.69 11.18 -12.08
N LYS A 297 -16.67 12.50 -11.86
CA LYS A 297 -16.18 13.49 -12.82
C LYS A 297 -14.72 13.80 -12.55
N ARG A 298 -13.82 12.90 -12.98
CA ARG A 298 -12.36 13.11 -13.04
C ARG A 298 -12.03 14.30 -13.95
N SER A 299 -12.25 15.52 -13.46
CA SER A 299 -12.13 16.75 -14.22
C SER A 299 -11.05 17.65 -13.60
N GLY A 300 -10.16 18.11 -14.46
CA GLY A 300 -9.05 18.99 -14.11
C GLY A 300 -7.84 18.28 -13.50
N HIS A 301 -6.79 19.07 -13.27
CA HIS A 301 -5.47 18.63 -12.82
C HIS A 301 -5.48 17.94 -11.43
N ILE A 302 -4.90 16.74 -11.32
CA ILE A 302 -4.66 16.09 -10.02
C ILE A 302 -3.39 16.67 -9.38
N PRO A 303 -3.44 17.20 -8.15
CA PRO A 303 -2.34 17.97 -7.56
C PRO A 303 -1.23 17.07 -6.97
N TYR A 304 -0.74 16.07 -7.69
CA TYR A 304 0.36 15.21 -7.22
C TYR A 304 1.61 16.02 -6.87
N ARG A 305 1.82 17.14 -7.58
CA ARG A 305 3.00 18.02 -7.42
C ARG A 305 3.00 18.84 -6.14
N ASP A 306 1.88 18.93 -5.44
CA ASP A 306 1.76 19.73 -4.23
C ASP A 306 2.52 19.13 -3.04
N SER A 307 2.96 17.87 -3.08
CA SER A 307 3.87 17.27 -2.11
C SER A 307 4.80 16.22 -2.72
N LYS A 308 6.01 16.06 -2.18
CA LYS A 308 6.96 15.03 -2.62
C LYS A 308 6.40 13.62 -2.46
N LEU A 309 5.66 13.36 -1.37
CA LEU A 309 5.00 12.09 -1.11
C LEU A 309 4.06 11.70 -2.27
N THR A 310 3.14 12.59 -2.65
CA THR A 310 2.17 12.32 -3.72
C THR A 310 2.80 12.27 -5.11
N ARG A 311 3.94 12.94 -5.32
CA ARG A 311 4.72 12.78 -6.56
C ARG A 311 5.35 11.38 -6.65
N ILE A 312 6.02 10.94 -5.59
CA ILE A 312 6.66 9.61 -5.53
C ILE A 312 5.62 8.50 -5.72
N LEU A 313 4.43 8.67 -5.14
CA LEU A 313 3.36 7.67 -5.16
C LEU A 313 2.32 7.90 -6.26
N GLN A 314 2.62 8.74 -7.24
CA GLN A 314 1.69 9.09 -8.31
C GLN A 314 1.20 7.85 -9.07
N LEU A 315 2.09 6.87 -9.30
CA LEU A 315 1.72 5.61 -9.98
C LEU A 315 0.82 4.72 -9.12
N SER A 316 0.93 4.81 -7.79
CA SER A 316 0.11 4.06 -6.83
C SER A 316 -1.32 4.58 -6.73
N LEU A 317 -1.56 5.85 -7.07
CA LEU A 317 -2.83 6.53 -6.86
C LEU A 317 -3.43 6.97 -8.20
N GLY A 318 -4.29 6.13 -8.80
CA GLY A 318 -4.89 6.36 -10.11
C GLY A 318 -3.99 6.01 -11.30
N GLY A 319 -2.88 5.31 -11.06
CA GLY A 319 -1.87 4.97 -12.07
C GLY A 319 -1.66 3.47 -12.29
N ASN A 320 -0.47 3.12 -12.78
CA ASN A 320 -0.06 1.73 -13.05
C ASN A 320 0.48 1.04 -11.78
N ALA A 321 -0.42 0.67 -10.88
CA ALA A 321 -0.13 -0.20 -9.74
C ALA A 321 -1.40 -0.81 -9.14
N ARG A 322 -1.27 -1.98 -8.53
CA ARG A 322 -2.23 -2.49 -7.54
C ARG A 322 -1.96 -1.85 -6.19
N THR A 323 -3.01 -1.45 -5.50
CA THR A 323 -2.86 -0.72 -4.24
C THR A 323 -3.80 -1.25 -3.18
N ALA A 324 -3.24 -1.49 -1.99
CA ALA A 324 -3.97 -1.75 -0.76
C ALA A 324 -3.74 -0.62 0.24
N ILE A 325 -4.78 -0.22 0.98
CA ILE A 325 -4.68 0.75 2.07
C ILE A 325 -5.24 0.12 3.33
N ILE A 326 -4.40 -0.01 4.35
CA ILE A 326 -4.76 -0.48 5.68
C ILE A 326 -4.96 0.74 6.58
N CYS A 327 -6.22 1.06 6.84
CA CYS A 327 -6.63 2.15 7.72
C CYS A 327 -6.66 1.66 9.17
N THR A 328 -5.69 2.11 9.97
CA THR A 328 -5.56 1.75 11.38
C THR A 328 -6.26 2.78 12.28
N MET A 329 -6.96 2.33 13.32
CA MET A 329 -7.72 3.22 14.19
C MET A 329 -7.79 2.74 15.65
N SER A 330 -8.05 3.68 16.57
CA SER A 330 -8.36 3.37 17.97
C SER A 330 -9.86 3.14 18.16
N PRO A 331 -10.26 2.15 18.98
CA PRO A 331 -11.66 1.95 19.35
C PRO A 331 -12.15 2.95 20.41
N ALA A 332 -11.24 3.73 21.01
CA ALA A 332 -11.51 4.54 22.18
C ALA A 332 -12.38 5.78 21.88
N LEU A 333 -13.26 6.15 22.81
CA LEU A 333 -14.16 7.31 22.68
C LEU A 333 -13.37 8.62 22.56
N THR A 334 -12.26 8.77 23.29
CA THR A 334 -11.40 9.96 23.23
C THR A 334 -10.89 10.25 21.80
N TYR A 335 -10.80 9.24 20.94
CA TYR A 335 -10.29 9.35 19.57
C TYR A 335 -11.37 9.24 18.49
N VAL A 336 -12.66 9.40 18.85
CA VAL A 336 -13.77 9.22 17.91
C VAL A 336 -13.68 10.13 16.68
N GLU A 337 -13.21 11.38 16.83
CA GLU A 337 -13.08 12.33 15.72
C GLU A 337 -12.01 11.85 14.71
N GLN A 338 -10.85 11.42 15.20
CA GLN A 338 -9.75 10.92 14.39
C GLN A 338 -10.13 9.60 13.70
N SER A 339 -10.86 8.73 14.40
CA SER A 339 -11.45 7.52 13.86
C SER A 339 -12.43 7.82 12.72
N ARG A 340 -13.35 8.77 12.90
CA ARG A 340 -14.26 9.22 11.82
C ARG A 340 -13.51 9.80 10.62
N ASN A 341 -12.49 10.63 10.86
CA ASN A 341 -11.66 11.18 9.78
C ASN A 341 -10.94 10.09 8.97
N THR A 342 -10.47 9.04 9.66
CA THR A 342 -9.84 7.87 9.03
C THR A 342 -10.84 7.09 8.17
N LEU A 343 -12.04 6.83 8.69
CA LEU A 343 -13.12 6.12 7.97
C LEU A 343 -13.65 6.92 6.77
N PHE A 344 -13.71 8.25 6.90
CA PHE A 344 -14.04 9.14 5.79
C PHE A 344 -13.00 9.07 4.67
N PHE A 345 -11.70 9.15 5.03
CA PHE A 345 -10.61 8.96 4.06
C PHE A 345 -10.72 7.59 3.36
N ALA A 346 -10.93 6.52 4.12
CA ALA A 346 -11.09 5.16 3.60
C ALA A 346 -12.26 5.06 2.61
N THR A 347 -13.37 5.74 2.90
CA THR A 347 -14.57 5.76 2.05
C THR A 347 -14.31 6.47 0.71
N CYS A 348 -13.49 7.53 0.69
CA CYS A 348 -13.05 8.12 -0.57
C CYS A 348 -12.06 7.20 -1.30
N ALA A 349 -11.10 6.63 -0.57
CA ALA A 349 -10.03 5.82 -1.16
C ALA A 349 -10.54 4.57 -1.88
N LYS A 350 -11.57 3.89 -1.34
CA LYS A 350 -12.14 2.69 -1.96
C LYS A 350 -12.79 2.93 -3.33
N GLU A 351 -13.13 4.18 -3.64
CA GLU A 351 -13.70 4.56 -4.94
C GLU A 351 -12.64 4.98 -5.96
N VAL A 352 -11.36 5.02 -5.57
CA VAL A 352 -10.26 5.28 -6.50
C VAL A 352 -9.99 4.02 -7.33
N THR A 353 -9.88 4.22 -8.64
CA THR A 353 -9.60 3.16 -9.60
C THR A 353 -8.24 3.37 -10.26
N ASN A 354 -7.39 2.35 -10.19
CA ASN A 354 -6.09 2.25 -10.83
C ASN A 354 -6.17 1.50 -12.16
N THR A 355 -5.13 1.64 -12.98
CA THR A 355 -4.98 0.97 -14.26
C THR A 355 -3.71 0.12 -14.25
N ALA A 356 -3.74 -0.96 -13.48
CA ALA A 356 -2.61 -1.87 -13.32
C ALA A 356 -2.31 -2.62 -14.63
N LYS A 357 -1.03 -2.65 -15.00
CA LYS A 357 -0.50 -3.32 -16.20
C LYS A 357 0.75 -4.10 -15.82
N VAL A 358 1.00 -5.18 -16.56
CA VAL A 358 2.23 -5.95 -16.44
C VAL A 358 3.36 -5.17 -17.13
N ASN A 359 4.43 -4.91 -16.38
CA ASN A 359 5.63 -4.23 -16.86
C ASN A 359 6.58 -5.26 -17.48
N MET A 360 6.47 -5.45 -18.79
CA MET A 360 7.34 -6.33 -19.57
C MET A 360 8.54 -5.57 -20.15
N LEU A 361 9.72 -6.19 -20.05
CA LEU A 361 10.90 -5.82 -20.82
C LEU A 361 11.07 -6.82 -21.96
N TYR A 362 11.03 -6.33 -23.19
CA TYR A 362 11.39 -7.10 -24.38
C TYR A 362 12.87 -6.87 -24.66
N LEU A 363 13.70 -7.89 -24.43
CA LEU A 363 15.03 -7.90 -25.01
C LEU A 363 14.88 -8.26 -26.49
N THR A 364 14.92 -7.26 -27.37
CA THR A 364 15.15 -7.52 -28.79
C THR A 364 16.59 -8.00 -28.93
N SER A 365 16.78 -9.29 -29.16
CA SER A 365 18.04 -9.79 -29.70
C SER A 365 18.26 -9.10 -31.05
N ASN A 366 19.11 -8.07 -31.07
CA ASN A 366 19.62 -7.54 -32.32
C ASN A 366 20.37 -8.69 -33.01
N LEU A 367 19.83 -9.08 -34.17
CA LEU A 367 20.43 -10.02 -35.12
C LEU A 367 21.81 -9.54 -35.56
#